data_AF-A0A7J7H9M0-F1
#
_entry.id   AF-A0A7J7H9M0-F1
#
_cell.length_a   1.000
_cell.length_b   1.000
_cell.length_c   1.000
_cell.angle_alpha   90.00
_cell.angle_beta   90.00
_cell.angle_gamma   90.00
#
_symmetry.space_group_name_H-M   'P 1'
#
loop_
_entity.id
_entity.type
_entity.pdbx_description
1 polymer ?
#
loop_
_entity_poly.entity_id
_entity_poly.type
_entity_poly.pdbx_seq_one_letter_code
_entity_poly.pdbx_strand_id
1 'polypeptide(L)'
;MHLLSLFKRKVEVEQHLDIVDKYNDDMQIRREEVVEMMRVAVWCLQSDFSRRPSMSVVVKVLEGSVEVENNLDYNFTTPMVRKAIRVAGNQEDAIGVVASPLFPSVLSGLRSSK
;
A
#
# COMPACT_ATOMS: atom_id res chain seq x y z
N MET A 1 1.18 -20.13 2.92
CA MET A 1 1.86 -19.37 1.84
C MET A 1 1.22 -17.99 1.78
N HIS A 2 2.00 -16.92 1.91
CA HIS A 2 1.47 -15.56 1.88
C HIS A 2 1.56 -15.00 0.44
N LEU A 3 0.42 -14.56 -0.13
CA LEU A 3 0.32 -14.16 -1.53
C LEU A 3 1.33 -13.07 -1.90
N LEU A 4 1.49 -12.05 -1.06
CA LEU A 4 2.42 -10.95 -1.31
C LEU A 4 3.89 -11.41 -1.36
N SER A 5 4.23 -12.45 -0.60
CA SER A 5 5.57 -13.03 -0.61
C SER A 5 5.84 -13.84 -1.88
N LEU A 6 4.82 -14.52 -2.41
CA LEU A 6 4.90 -15.20 -3.71
C LEU A 6 4.99 -14.19 -4.85
N PHE A 7 4.17 -13.14 -4.78
CA PHE A 7 4.16 -12.05 -5.76
C PHE A 7 5.53 -11.38 -5.83
N LYS A 8 6.09 -10.95 -4.69
CA LYS A 8 7.45 -10.40 -4.62
C LYS A 8 8.47 -11.27 -5.35
N ARG A 9 8.52 -12.56 -5.03
CA ARG A 9 9.45 -13.52 -5.66
C ARG A 9 9.24 -13.61 -7.18
N LYS A 10 8.00 -13.60 -7.64
CA LYS A 10 7.69 -13.70 -9.07
C LYS A 10 8.06 -12.42 -9.82
N VAL A 11 7.92 -11.26 -9.20
CA VAL A 11 8.42 -9.99 -9.78
C VAL A 11 9.94 -10.03 -9.92
N GLU A 12 10.68 -10.48 -8.89
CA GLU A 12 12.16 -10.56 -8.92
C GLU A 12 12.72 -11.44 -10.06
N VAL A 13 11.94 -12.41 -10.54
CA VAL A 13 12.33 -13.34 -11.63
C VAL A 13 11.69 -12.94 -12.96
N GLU A 14 11.08 -11.75 -13.06
CA GLU A 14 10.34 -11.28 -14.26
C GLU A 14 9.21 -12.25 -14.70
N GLN A 15 8.64 -12.98 -13.74
CA GLN A 15 7.58 -13.99 -13.93
C GLN A 15 6.26 -13.58 -13.28
N HIS A 16 6.01 -12.28 -13.12
CA HIS A 16 4.79 -11.77 -12.48
C HIS A 16 3.51 -12.21 -13.21
N LEU A 17 3.58 -12.45 -14.52
CA LEU A 17 2.49 -13.00 -15.33
C LEU A 17 2.08 -14.43 -14.96
N ASP A 18 2.91 -15.20 -14.26
CA ASP A 18 2.57 -16.55 -13.81
C ASP A 18 1.51 -16.57 -12.70
N ILE A 19 1.26 -15.41 -12.09
CA ILE A 19 0.25 -15.24 -11.04
C ILE A 19 -1.15 -15.03 -11.65
N VAL A 20 -1.21 -14.63 -12.93
CA VAL A 20 -2.46 -14.49 -13.67
C VAL A 20 -3.07 -15.88 -13.88
N ASP A 21 -4.34 -16.04 -13.52
CA ASP A 21 -5.05 -17.30 -13.67
C ASP A 21 -5.06 -17.75 -15.13
N LYS A 22 -4.54 -18.95 -15.39
CA LYS A 22 -4.41 -19.54 -16.72
C LYS A 22 -5.73 -20.02 -17.30
N TYR A 23 -6.74 -20.21 -16.46
CA TYR A 23 -8.05 -20.76 -16.85
C TYR A 23 -9.14 -19.68 -16.95
N ASN A 24 -8.80 -18.42 -16.72
CA ASN A 24 -9.71 -17.30 -16.87
C ASN A 24 -9.42 -16.56 -18.17
N ASP A 25 -10.22 -16.82 -19.21
CA ASP A 25 -10.01 -16.26 -20.55
C ASP A 25 -9.97 -14.72 -20.55
N ASP A 26 -10.80 -14.05 -19.75
CA ASP A 26 -10.80 -12.59 -19.66
C ASP A 26 -9.47 -12.05 -19.10
N MET A 27 -8.93 -12.69 -18.06
CA MET A 27 -7.62 -12.35 -17.49
C MET A 27 -6.48 -12.67 -18.47
N GLN A 28 -6.66 -13.69 -19.32
CA GLN A 28 -5.69 -14.08 -20.34
C GLN A 28 -5.66 -13.09 -21.51
N ILE A 29 -6.83 -12.60 -21.93
CA ILE A 29 -6.96 -11.60 -23.00
C ILE A 29 -6.45 -10.24 -22.53
N ARG A 30 -6.75 -9.85 -21.28
CA ARG A 30 -6.40 -8.55 -20.69
C ARG A 30 -5.20 -8.62 -19.76
N ARG A 31 -4.19 -9.43 -20.09
CA ARG A 31 -3.01 -9.69 -19.25
C ARG A 31 -2.30 -8.42 -18.81
N GLU A 32 -2.13 -7.45 -19.71
CA GLU A 32 -1.44 -6.19 -19.42
C GLU A 32 -2.18 -5.35 -18.37
N GLU A 33 -3.50 -5.21 -18.51
CA GLU A 33 -4.34 -4.51 -17.54
C GLU A 33 -4.32 -5.21 -16.17
N VAL A 34 -4.29 -6.55 -16.15
CA VAL A 34 -4.16 -7.31 -14.90
C VAL A 34 -2.82 -6.99 -14.21
N VAL A 35 -1.73 -6.90 -14.97
CA VAL A 35 -0.42 -6.51 -14.42
C VAL A 35 -0.44 -5.07 -13.90
N GLU A 36 -1.08 -4.15 -14.61
CA GLU A 36 -1.25 -2.77 -14.14
C GLU A 36 -2.03 -2.71 -12.83
N MET A 37 -3.12 -3.48 -12.71
CA MET A 37 -3.87 -3.62 -11.46
C MET A 37 -3.03 -4.20 -10.32
N MET A 38 -2.12 -5.14 -10.62
CA MET A 38 -1.15 -5.62 -9.64
C MET A 38 -0.22 -4.50 -9.18
N ARG A 39 0.24 -3.61 -10.08
CA ARG A 39 1.06 -2.44 -9.72
C ARG A 39 0.28 -1.46 -8.84
N VAL A 40 -0.99 -1.20 -9.15
CA VAL A 40 -1.87 -0.38 -8.28
C VAL A 40 -1.96 -0.98 -6.88
N ALA A 41 -2.15 -2.30 -6.78
CA ALA A 41 -2.19 -2.99 -5.49
C ALA A 41 -0.89 -2.82 -4.70
N VAL A 42 0.27 -2.95 -5.36
CA VAL A 42 1.59 -2.73 -4.74
C VAL A 42 1.74 -1.29 -4.26
N TRP A 43 1.27 -0.32 -5.04
CA TRP A 43 1.34 1.09 -4.67
C TRP A 43 0.51 1.41 -3.41
N CYS A 44 -0.69 0.82 -3.32
CA CYS A 44 -1.54 0.93 -2.13
C CYS A 44 -0.98 0.19 -0.90
N LEU A 45 -0.19 -0.85 -1.11
CA LEU A 45 0.37 -1.72 -0.07
C LEU A 45 1.80 -1.36 0.34
N GLN A 46 2.34 -0.21 -0.11
CA GLN A 46 3.67 0.27 0.27
C GLN A 46 3.88 0.22 1.79
N SER A 47 5.03 -0.30 2.22
CA SER A 47 5.40 -0.33 3.64
C SER A 47 5.59 1.08 4.19
N ASP A 48 6.18 1.98 3.39
CA ASP A 48 6.19 3.42 3.62
C ASP A 48 4.84 4.04 3.30
N PHE A 49 4.10 4.42 4.35
CA PHE A 49 2.79 5.06 4.24
C PHE A 49 2.80 6.38 3.47
N SER A 50 3.93 7.11 3.43
CA SER A 50 4.04 8.39 2.73
C SER A 50 4.05 8.22 1.21
N ARG A 51 4.38 7.02 0.72
CA ARG A 51 4.42 6.67 -0.71
C ARG A 51 3.10 6.11 -1.23
N ARG A 52 2.13 5.84 -0.35
CA ARG A 52 0.81 5.33 -0.74
C ARG A 52 0.01 6.43 -1.44
N PRO A 53 -0.69 6.11 -2.54
CA PRO A 53 -1.53 7.09 -3.22
C PRO A 53 -2.76 7.43 -2.37
N SER A 54 -3.28 8.65 -2.55
CA SER A 54 -4.63 8.97 -2.06
C SER A 54 -5.67 8.21 -2.86
N MET A 55 -6.86 7.98 -2.27
CA MET A 55 -7.96 7.35 -2.99
C MET A 55 -8.36 8.10 -4.28
N SER A 56 -8.26 9.43 -4.27
CA SER A 56 -8.52 10.24 -5.46
C SER A 56 -7.53 9.96 -6.59
N VAL A 57 -6.27 9.68 -6.28
CA VAL A 57 -5.26 9.27 -7.26
C VAL A 57 -5.55 7.87 -7.77
N VAL A 58 -5.88 6.92 -6.88
CA VAL A 58 -6.25 5.54 -7.28
C VAL A 58 -7.42 5.54 -8.25
N VAL A 59 -8.48 6.33 -7.99
CA VAL A 59 -9.63 6.42 -8.91
C VAL A 59 -9.22 6.95 -10.27
N LYS A 60 -8.42 8.03 -10.32
CA LYS A 60 -7.92 8.58 -11.60
C LYS A 60 -7.09 7.57 -12.40
N VAL A 61 -6.32 6.72 -11.71
CA VAL A 61 -5.58 5.63 -12.36
C VAL A 61 -6.53 4.59 -12.95
N LEU A 62 -7.53 4.16 -12.18
CA LEU A 62 -8.54 3.20 -12.67
C LEU A 62 -9.40 3.75 -13.81
N GLU A 63 -9.57 5.07 -13.88
CA GLU A 63 -10.23 5.78 -14.99
C GLU A 63 -9.30 5.98 -16.20
N GLY A 64 -8.02 5.59 -16.11
CA GLY A 64 -7.03 5.78 -17.18
C GLY A 64 -6.57 7.23 -17.37
N SER A 65 -6.83 8.12 -16.39
CA SER A 65 -6.45 9.53 -16.44
C SER A 65 -5.03 9.80 -15.95
N VAL A 66 -4.45 8.88 -15.18
CA VAL A 66 -3.10 8.99 -14.57
C VAL A 66 -2.45 7.61 -14.60
N GLU A 67 -1.14 7.55 -14.89
CA GLU A 67 -0.39 6.29 -14.86
C GLU A 67 0.02 5.88 -13.43
N VAL A 68 0.26 4.58 -13.24
CA VAL A 68 0.79 4.05 -11.98
C VAL A 68 2.24 4.50 -11.76
N GLU A 69 2.61 4.77 -10.50
CA GLU A 69 4.00 5.05 -10.11
C GLU A 69 4.97 3.97 -10.63
N ASN A 70 6.11 4.42 -11.16
CA ASN A 70 7.08 3.54 -11.83
C ASN A 70 8.13 2.99 -10.85
N ASN A 71 8.46 3.74 -9.81
CA ASN A 71 9.38 3.30 -8.77
C ASN A 71 8.60 2.76 -7.58
N LEU A 72 8.10 1.51 -7.65
CA LEU A 72 7.41 0.86 -6.55
C LEU A 72 8.37 -0.02 -5.73
N ASP A 73 8.22 0.01 -4.41
CA ASP A 73 8.87 -0.97 -3.53
C ASP A 73 7.98 -2.20 -3.35
N TYR A 74 8.51 -3.37 -3.69
CA TYR A 74 7.84 -4.67 -3.56
C TYR A 74 8.14 -5.34 -2.21
N ASN A 75 8.83 -4.67 -1.29
CA ASN A 75 9.02 -5.10 0.08
C ASN A 75 7.81 -4.72 0.94
N PHE A 76 6.94 -5.71 1.16
CA PHE A 76 5.77 -5.58 2.04
C PHE A 76 6.09 -5.68 3.54
N THR A 77 7.36 -5.82 3.90
CA THR A 77 7.76 -5.92 5.31
C THR A 77 7.81 -4.53 5.91
N THR A 78 6.92 -4.23 6.84
CA THR A 78 7.05 -3.02 7.66
C THR A 78 8.24 -3.20 8.58
N PRO A 79 9.34 -2.41 8.47
CA PRO A 79 10.29 -2.34 9.55
C PRO A 79 9.52 -1.76 10.74
N MET A 80 9.25 -2.60 11.75
CA MET A 80 8.69 -2.13 13.00
C MET A 80 9.76 -1.30 13.69
N VAL A 81 9.93 -0.04 13.26
CA VAL A 81 10.67 0.94 14.03
C VAL A 81 9.80 1.18 15.25
N ARG A 82 10.12 0.48 16.34
CA ARG A 82 9.59 0.81 17.66
C ARG A 82 10.05 2.23 17.97
N LYS A 83 9.24 3.21 17.60
CA LYS A 83 9.45 4.59 18.03
C LYS A 83 9.20 4.56 19.53
N ALA A 84 10.28 4.50 20.31
CA ALA A 84 10.19 4.62 21.76
C ALA A 84 9.38 5.89 22.03
N ILE A 85 8.30 5.75 22.79
CA ILE A 85 7.49 6.88 23.23
C ILE A 85 8.41 7.74 24.08
N ARG A 86 8.97 8.82 23.50
CA ARG A 86 9.65 9.84 24.29
C ARG A 86 8.56 10.66 24.96
N VAL A 87 8.34 10.36 26.25
CA VAL A 87 7.65 11.29 27.16
C VAL A 87 8.42 12.61 27.13
N ALA A 88 7.66 13.69 26.98
CA ALA A 88 8.14 15.02 26.59
C ALA A 88 9.32 15.54 27.44
N GLY A 89 10.33 16.02 26.74
CA GLY A 89 11.37 16.93 27.20
C GLY A 89 12.09 17.49 25.98
N ASN A 90 11.91 18.80 25.73
CA ASN A 90 12.39 19.63 24.62
C ASN A 90 13.65 19.16 23.87
N GLN A 91 13.60 19.14 22.53
CA GLN A 91 14.49 19.88 21.62
C GLN A 91 13.99 19.74 20.17
N GLU A 92 13.92 20.86 19.48
CA GLU A 92 13.72 21.02 18.04
C GLU A 92 14.78 20.30 17.19
N ASP A 93 14.37 19.57 16.14
CA ASP A 93 14.93 19.68 14.77
C ASP A 93 14.38 18.62 13.78
N ALA A 94 13.96 19.15 12.63
CA ALA A 94 13.78 18.57 11.29
C ALA A 94 12.85 17.35 11.03
N ILE A 95 11.67 17.70 10.52
CA ILE A 95 10.92 17.10 9.38
C ILE A 95 10.74 15.57 9.36
N GLY A 96 9.56 15.14 9.78
CA GLY A 96 8.99 13.84 9.42
C GLY A 96 7.54 13.81 9.86
N VAL A 97 6.62 13.97 8.90
CA VAL A 97 5.16 14.13 9.08
C VAL A 97 4.64 13.27 10.23
N VAL A 98 4.31 13.96 11.33
CA VAL A 98 3.75 13.35 12.53
C VAL A 98 2.29 13.03 12.21
N ALA A 99 2.01 11.77 11.84
CA ALA A 99 0.67 11.27 12.06
C ALA A 99 0.45 11.29 13.57
N SER A 100 -0.33 12.27 14.04
CA SER A 100 -0.73 12.34 15.45
C SER A 100 -1.29 10.97 15.84
N PRO A 101 -0.82 10.36 16.94
CA PRO A 101 -1.38 9.11 17.41
C PRO A 101 -2.83 9.40 17.83
N LEU A 102 -3.76 9.08 16.93
CA LEU A 102 -5.18 9.10 17.26
C LEU A 102 -5.40 7.99 18.29
N PHE A 103 -5.63 8.38 19.54
CA PHE A 103 -5.98 7.43 20.58
C PHE A 103 -7.23 6.65 20.12
N PRO A 104 -7.27 5.32 20.27
CA PRO A 104 -8.44 4.50 19.93
C PRO A 104 -9.74 4.99 20.59
N SER A 105 -9.60 5.71 21.70
CA SER A 105 -10.64 6.42 22.44
C SER A 105 -11.45 7.40 21.58
N VAL A 106 -10.85 7.98 20.53
CA VAL A 106 -11.51 8.94 19.63
C VAL A 106 -12.50 8.24 18.68
N LEU A 107 -12.23 6.99 18.30
CA LEU A 107 -13.11 6.19 17.43
C LEU A 107 -14.23 5.49 18.20
N SER A 108 -14.11 5.40 19.53
CA SER A 108 -15.08 4.72 20.40
C SER A 108 -16.26 5.63 20.78
N GLY A 109 -16.71 6.47 19.84
CA GLY A 109 -17.73 7.49 20.05
C GLY A 109 -18.90 7.04 20.95
N LEU A 110 -19.31 7.96 21.82
CA LEU A 110 -20.36 7.83 22.83
C LEU A 110 -21.61 7.12 22.27
N ARG A 111 -21.86 5.86 22.67
CA ARG A 111 -23.19 5.26 22.50
C ARG A 111 -24.13 5.97 23.47
N SER A 112 -24.76 7.05 23.01
CA SER A 112 -25.92 7.63 23.70
C SER A 112 -27.01 6.57 23.69
N SER A 113 -27.16 5.86 24.81
CA SER A 113 -28.38 5.14 25.13
C SER A 113 -29.44 6.20 25.46
N LYS A 114 -30.53 6.22 24.70
CA LYS A 114 -31.75 6.92 25.08
C LYS A 114 -32.88 5.91 25.13
#